data_AF-A0A356TEU4-F1
#
_entry.id   AF-A0A356TEU4-F1
#
_cell.length_a   1.000
_cell.length_b   1.000
_cell.length_c   1.000
_cell.angle_alpha   90.00
_cell.angle_beta   90.00
_cell.angle_gamma   90.00
#
_symmetry.space_group_name_H-M   'P 1'
#
loop_
_entity.id
_entity.type
_entity.pdbx_description
1 polymer ?
#
loop_
_entity_poly.entity_id
_entity_poly.type
_entity_poly.pdbx_seq_one_letter_code
_entity_poly.pdbx_strand_id
1 'polypeptide(L)'
;MGAEPGLAVCAAHEDAQATATCARCGNNVCPLCLELDSALPDHCGACRARVGGGQMAWEREGLPWLRRWLLTTREVLLRPTDTFERCAPGPWTASLAYAAVTGALQAAVQFCFLLCGAGCLLAAGLWEETIGPEGREPLFVWIMVGVLVAYPLMVVGFHLLLVVVRAALFHAGVMVSGGGEGFAVSFWGAGYVHAIQLATLIAAILGNLPLIGPLITLFVYLAIEVWTALQLTTIARVRHHLTPQRATLAGWTPFLVFSAIGVGCCALMILWFVSTPMWPDQ
;
A
#
# COMPACT_ATOMS: atom_id res chain seq x y z
N MET A 1 30.29 -5.53 -41.00
CA MET A 1 29.70 -6.84 -40.70
C MET A 1 28.22 -6.59 -40.49
N GLY A 2 27.42 -6.80 -41.53
CA GLY A 2 25.99 -6.48 -41.51
C GLY A 2 25.20 -7.52 -40.73
N ALA A 3 24.18 -7.07 -39.99
CA ALA A 3 23.28 -7.93 -39.25
C ALA A 3 22.63 -8.98 -40.18
N GLU A 4 22.50 -10.24 -39.72
CA GLU A 4 21.74 -11.25 -40.47
C GLU A 4 20.26 -10.82 -40.58
N PRO A 5 19.62 -11.04 -41.74
CA PRO A 5 18.22 -10.70 -41.94
C PRO A 5 17.33 -11.50 -40.96
N GLY A 6 16.70 -10.81 -40.01
CA GLY A 6 15.75 -11.40 -39.06
C GLY A 6 16.12 -11.25 -37.58
N LEU A 7 17.30 -10.72 -37.25
CA LEU A 7 17.69 -10.47 -35.87
C LEU A 7 17.24 -9.08 -35.39
N ALA A 8 16.64 -9.03 -34.20
CA ALA A 8 16.21 -7.80 -33.58
C ALA A 8 17.40 -6.85 -33.38
N VAL A 9 17.26 -5.60 -33.79
CA VAL A 9 18.30 -4.57 -33.71
C VAL A 9 18.09 -3.72 -32.47
N CYS A 10 19.16 -3.19 -31.89
CA CYS A 10 19.05 -2.31 -30.74
C CYS A 10 18.39 -0.98 -31.13
N ALA A 11 17.43 -0.53 -30.31
CA ALA A 11 16.71 0.73 -30.55
C ALA A 11 17.58 2.00 -30.44
N ALA A 12 18.78 1.90 -29.85
CA ALA A 12 19.71 3.03 -29.70
C ALA A 12 20.97 2.90 -30.58
N HIS A 13 21.29 1.68 -31.03
CA HIS A 13 22.48 1.38 -31.81
C HIS A 13 22.05 0.55 -33.03
N GLU A 14 21.83 1.22 -34.16
CA GLU A 14 21.28 0.62 -35.39
C GLU A 14 22.19 -0.46 -36.00
N ASP A 15 23.49 -0.45 -35.68
CA ASP A 15 24.45 -1.46 -36.15
C ASP A 15 24.65 -2.62 -35.15
N ALA A 16 24.00 -2.57 -33.98
CA ALA A 16 24.21 -3.57 -32.92
C ALA A 16 23.02 -4.52 -32.80
N GLN A 17 23.31 -5.82 -32.78
CA GLN A 17 22.31 -6.85 -32.51
C GLN A 17 21.82 -6.74 -31.06
N ALA A 18 20.49 -6.80 -30.89
CA ALA A 18 19.89 -6.84 -29.57
C ALA A 18 20.02 -8.23 -28.94
N THR A 19 20.28 -8.25 -27.63
CA THR A 19 20.44 -9.48 -26.85
C THR A 19 19.41 -9.60 -25.73
N ALA A 20 18.66 -8.53 -25.45
CA ALA A 20 17.57 -8.51 -24.49
C ALA A 20 16.54 -7.43 -24.84
N THR A 21 15.49 -7.35 -24.03
CA THR A 21 14.46 -6.32 -24.11
C THR A 21 14.45 -5.54 -22.79
N CYS A 22 14.38 -4.21 -22.86
CA CYS A 22 14.29 -3.35 -21.68
C CYS A 22 12.99 -3.66 -20.92
N ALA A 23 13.11 -4.04 -19.64
CA ALA A 23 11.97 -4.39 -18.80
C ALA A 23 10.96 -3.24 -18.61
N ARG A 24 11.40 -1.99 -18.83
CA ARG A 24 10.57 -0.79 -18.69
C ARG A 24 9.88 -0.35 -19.98
N CYS A 25 10.63 -0.14 -21.06
CA CYS A 25 10.06 0.43 -22.30
C CYS A 25 9.78 -0.60 -23.39
N GLY A 26 10.18 -1.86 -23.21
CA GLY A 26 9.99 -2.91 -24.22
C GLY A 26 10.90 -2.80 -25.44
N ASN A 27 11.83 -1.84 -25.47
CA ASN A 27 12.77 -1.69 -26.59
C ASN A 27 13.83 -2.79 -26.55
N ASN A 28 14.24 -3.24 -27.73
CA ASN A 28 15.38 -4.13 -27.93
C ASN A 28 16.70 -3.42 -27.55
N VAL A 29 17.52 -4.08 -26.74
CA VAL A 29 18.78 -3.53 -26.20
C VAL A 29 19.96 -4.45 -26.50
N CYS A 30 21.09 -3.85 -26.90
CA CYS A 30 22.35 -4.56 -27.07
C CYS A 30 23.15 -4.61 -25.75
N PRO A 31 24.22 -5.42 -25.67
CA PRO A 31 25.07 -5.52 -24.48
C PRO A 31 25.70 -4.19 -24.05
N LEU A 32 25.94 -3.25 -24.98
CA LEU A 32 26.45 -1.91 -24.66
C LEU A 32 25.43 -1.03 -23.92
N CYS A 33 24.14 -1.24 -24.18
CA CYS A 33 23.08 -0.53 -23.46
C CYS A 33 22.79 -1.14 -22.09
N LEU A 34 23.12 -2.42 -21.89
CA LEU A 34 22.99 -3.12 -20.62
C LEU A 34 24.18 -2.80 -19.73
N GLU A 35 23.92 -2.57 -18.46
CA GLU A 35 24.95 -2.32 -17.46
C GLU A 35 24.66 -3.27 -16.32
N LEU A 36 25.23 -4.47 -16.42
CA LEU A 36 24.93 -5.61 -15.54
C LEU A 36 25.23 -5.32 -14.07
N ASP A 37 26.19 -4.42 -13.81
CA ASP A 37 26.59 -4.00 -12.47
C ASP A 37 25.75 -2.83 -11.93
N SER A 38 24.83 -2.27 -12.73
CA SER A 38 23.93 -1.22 -12.28
C SER A 38 22.81 -1.77 -11.39
N ALA A 39 22.18 -0.91 -10.58
CA ALA A 39 21.01 -1.27 -9.78
C ALA A 39 19.78 -1.67 -10.62
N LEU A 40 19.78 -1.37 -11.93
CA LEU A 40 18.71 -1.67 -12.88
C LEU A 40 19.30 -2.34 -14.13
N PRO A 41 19.84 -3.56 -13.99
CA PRO A 41 20.62 -4.21 -15.05
C PRO A 41 19.76 -4.60 -16.26
N ASP A 42 18.44 -4.63 -16.09
CA ASP A 42 17.41 -4.95 -17.09
C ASP A 42 16.83 -3.71 -17.79
N HIS A 43 17.31 -2.51 -17.46
CA HIS A 43 16.86 -1.25 -18.06
C HIS A 43 17.85 -0.75 -19.12
N CYS A 44 17.35 -0.13 -20.19
CA CYS A 44 18.21 0.57 -21.15
C CYS A 44 18.82 1.85 -20.54
N GLY A 45 19.94 2.33 -21.09
CA GLY A 45 20.61 3.54 -20.61
C GLY A 45 19.70 4.78 -20.54
N ALA A 46 18.85 4.98 -21.55
CA ALA A 46 17.88 6.09 -21.54
C ALA A 46 16.82 5.96 -20.43
N CYS A 47 16.38 4.73 -20.11
CA CYS A 47 15.46 4.48 -19.01
C CYS A 47 16.14 4.66 -17.65
N ARG A 48 17.40 4.21 -17.50
CA ARG A 48 18.22 4.43 -16.29
C ARG A 48 18.41 5.91 -16.01
N ALA A 49 18.71 6.72 -17.04
CA ALA A 49 18.88 8.16 -16.91
C ALA A 49 17.60 8.90 -16.43
N ARG A 50 16.42 8.31 -16.59
CA ARG A 50 15.13 8.88 -16.13
C ARG A 50 14.75 8.46 -14.71
N VAL A 51 15.51 7.57 -14.08
CA VAL A 51 15.23 7.07 -12.73
C VAL A 51 15.66 8.10 -11.71
N GLY A 52 14.78 8.44 -10.76
CA GLY A 52 15.07 9.41 -9.71
C GLY A 52 15.17 10.87 -10.15
N GLY A 53 14.82 11.22 -11.39
CA GLY A 53 14.86 12.60 -11.87
C GLY A 53 13.66 13.47 -11.46
N GLY A 54 12.57 12.85 -10.97
CA GLY A 54 11.31 13.53 -10.63
C GLY A 54 11.04 13.63 -9.13
N GLN A 55 10.01 14.40 -8.77
CA GLN A 55 9.44 14.48 -7.42
C GLN A 55 8.00 13.99 -7.42
N MET A 56 7.52 13.49 -6.28
CA MET A 56 6.10 13.16 -6.11
C MET A 56 5.24 14.42 -6.27
N ALA A 57 4.05 14.32 -6.86
CA ALA A 57 3.19 15.50 -7.05
C ALA A 57 2.82 16.18 -5.71
N TRP A 58 2.72 15.41 -4.63
CA TRP A 58 2.52 15.88 -3.25
C TRP A 58 3.59 16.86 -2.78
N GLU A 59 4.84 16.63 -3.20
CA GLU A 59 6.01 17.40 -2.77
C GLU A 59 6.20 18.68 -3.58
N ARG A 60 5.56 18.81 -4.74
CA ARG A 60 5.76 19.95 -5.65
C ARG A 60 5.06 21.20 -5.14
N GLU A 61 5.84 22.21 -4.77
CA GLU A 61 5.33 23.54 -4.48
C GLU A 61 4.73 24.18 -5.76
N GLY A 62 3.60 24.87 -5.64
CA GLY A 62 2.94 25.55 -6.77
C GLY A 62 1.59 24.96 -7.24
N LEU A 63 1.19 23.77 -6.77
CA LEU A 63 -0.16 23.24 -7.00
C LEU A 63 -1.04 23.35 -5.73
N PRO A 64 -2.37 23.48 -5.85
CA PRO A 64 -3.27 23.33 -4.70
C PRO A 64 -3.18 21.93 -4.09
N TRP A 65 -3.29 21.82 -2.76
CA TRP A 65 -3.08 20.55 -2.03
C TRP A 65 -3.95 19.40 -2.56
N LEU A 66 -5.23 19.66 -2.88
CA LEU A 66 -6.14 18.62 -3.38
C LEU A 66 -5.71 18.08 -4.74
N ARG A 67 -5.20 18.94 -5.62
CA ARG A 67 -4.67 18.53 -6.92
C ARG A 67 -3.39 17.72 -6.76
N ARG A 68 -2.53 18.10 -5.82
CA ARG A 68 -1.33 17.31 -5.48
C ARG A 68 -1.68 15.93 -4.95
N TRP A 69 -2.67 15.85 -4.05
CA TRP A 69 -3.17 14.59 -3.52
C TRP A 69 -3.73 13.72 -4.64
N LEU A 70 -4.64 14.24 -5.47
CA LEU A 70 -5.27 13.49 -6.56
C LEU A 70 -4.24 12.96 -7.56
N LEU A 71 -3.27 13.78 -7.96
CA LEU A 71 -2.21 13.36 -8.88
C LEU A 71 -1.34 12.26 -8.26
N THR A 72 -0.90 12.44 -7.02
CA THR A 72 -0.10 11.44 -6.30
C THR A 72 -0.85 10.12 -6.15
N THR A 73 -2.10 10.18 -5.68
CA THR A 73 -2.96 9.00 -5.53
C THR A 73 -3.16 8.29 -6.86
N ARG A 74 -3.48 9.04 -7.93
CA ARG A 74 -3.66 8.44 -9.27
C ARG A 74 -2.38 7.77 -9.78
N GLU A 75 -1.24 8.41 -9.61
CA GLU A 75 0.06 7.90 -10.08
C GLU A 75 0.48 6.65 -9.29
N VAL A 76 0.36 6.67 -7.97
CA VAL A 76 0.66 5.53 -7.10
C VAL A 76 -0.33 4.38 -7.30
N LEU A 77 -1.62 4.64 -7.53
CA LEU A 77 -2.58 3.55 -7.72
C LEU A 77 -2.54 2.95 -9.12
N LEU A 78 -2.37 3.77 -10.17
CA LEU A 78 -2.51 3.30 -11.56
C LEU A 78 -1.18 2.95 -12.22
N ARG A 79 -0.07 3.56 -11.79
CA ARG A 79 1.27 3.37 -12.37
C ARG A 79 2.35 3.38 -11.29
N PRO A 80 2.23 2.53 -10.25
CA PRO A 80 3.12 2.61 -9.10
C PRO A 80 4.58 2.37 -9.47
N THR A 81 4.87 1.35 -10.28
CA THR A 81 6.25 1.00 -10.67
C THR A 81 6.95 2.17 -11.37
N ASP A 82 6.33 2.72 -12.41
CA ASP A 82 6.81 3.91 -13.11
C ASP A 82 6.99 5.11 -12.18
N THR A 83 6.07 5.27 -11.21
CA THR A 83 6.06 6.39 -10.27
C THR A 83 7.22 6.31 -9.30
N PHE A 84 7.43 5.16 -8.65
CA PHE A 84 8.54 4.96 -7.72
C PHE A 84 9.89 4.90 -8.44
N GLU A 85 9.93 4.47 -9.70
CA GLU A 85 11.14 4.50 -10.54
C GLU A 85 11.56 5.92 -10.91
N ARG A 86 10.62 6.76 -11.36
CA ARG A 86 10.95 8.13 -11.80
C ARG A 86 11.18 9.10 -10.63
N CYS A 87 10.54 8.91 -9.48
CA CYS A 87 10.56 9.88 -8.37
C CYS A 87 11.66 9.61 -7.34
N ALA A 88 12.58 10.55 -7.15
CA ALA A 88 13.54 10.50 -6.05
C ALA A 88 12.85 10.62 -4.68
N PRO A 89 13.41 10.01 -3.62
CA PRO A 89 12.91 10.19 -2.27
C PRO A 89 13.00 11.65 -1.84
N GLY A 90 11.85 12.21 -1.43
CA GLY A 90 11.75 13.51 -0.80
C GLY A 90 11.71 13.40 0.73
N PRO A 91 11.30 14.47 1.44
CA PRO A 91 11.18 14.47 2.89
C PRO A 91 10.18 13.42 3.38
N TRP A 92 10.55 12.61 4.37
CA TRP A 92 9.64 11.62 4.98
C TRP A 92 8.41 12.28 5.65
N THR A 93 8.53 13.53 6.08
CA THR A 93 7.42 14.31 6.63
C THR A 93 6.35 14.60 5.57
N ALA A 94 6.75 14.76 4.30
CA ALA A 94 5.81 14.95 3.21
C ALA A 94 5.01 13.68 2.94
N SER A 95 5.63 12.49 2.94
CA SER A 95 4.92 11.22 2.80
C SER A 95 4.00 10.94 3.99
N LEU A 96 4.41 11.32 5.21
CA LEU A 96 3.56 11.23 6.40
C LEU A 96 2.32 12.14 6.28
N ALA A 97 2.50 13.38 5.85
CA ALA A 97 1.40 14.32 5.63
C ALA A 97 0.44 13.81 4.54
N TYR A 98 0.96 13.20 3.48
CA TYR A 98 0.15 12.56 2.45
C TYR A 98 -0.69 11.41 3.02
N ALA A 99 -0.07 10.54 3.83
CA ALA A 99 -0.78 9.44 4.49
C ALA A 99 -1.85 9.96 5.47
N ALA A 100 -1.57 11.02 6.22
CA ALA A 100 -2.53 11.66 7.12
C ALA A 100 -3.76 12.18 6.35
N VAL A 101 -3.54 12.90 5.24
CA VAL A 101 -4.62 13.44 4.40
C VAL A 101 -5.40 12.31 3.75
N THR A 102 -4.74 11.26 3.29
CA THR A 102 -5.39 10.07 2.70
C THR A 102 -6.26 9.35 3.73
N GLY A 103 -5.75 9.14 4.94
CA GLY A 103 -6.50 8.59 6.05
C GLY A 103 -7.69 9.48 6.46
N ALA A 104 -7.52 10.80 6.47
CA ALA A 104 -8.59 11.73 6.81
C ALA A 104 -9.71 11.75 5.77
N LEU A 105 -9.36 11.71 4.48
CA LEU A 105 -10.35 11.61 3.39
C LEU A 105 -11.07 10.26 3.41
N GLN A 106 -10.36 9.16 3.64
CA GLN A 106 -10.98 7.85 3.82
C GLN A 106 -11.94 7.85 5.01
N ALA A 107 -11.49 8.36 6.15
CA ALA A 107 -12.26 8.48 7.38
C ALA A 107 -13.54 9.30 7.16
N ALA A 108 -13.45 10.43 6.46
CA ALA A 108 -14.60 11.27 6.15
C ALA A 108 -15.64 10.52 5.31
N VAL A 109 -15.21 9.77 4.29
CA VAL A 109 -16.12 8.97 3.46
C VAL A 109 -16.78 7.85 4.27
N GLN A 110 -16.01 7.12 5.08
CA GLN A 110 -16.54 6.06 5.93
C GLN A 110 -17.51 6.61 6.99
N PHE A 111 -17.18 7.73 7.61
CA PHE A 111 -18.03 8.41 8.57
C PHE A 111 -19.36 8.86 7.96
N CYS A 112 -19.35 9.46 6.76
CA CYS A 112 -20.57 9.80 6.03
C CYS A 112 -21.41 8.55 5.74
N PHE A 113 -20.78 7.45 5.33
CA PHE A 113 -21.49 6.19 5.08
C PHE A 113 -22.15 5.64 6.36
N LEU A 114 -21.44 5.63 7.48
CA LEU A 114 -21.95 5.19 8.77
C LEU A 114 -23.12 6.06 9.26
N LEU A 115 -22.99 7.38 9.15
CA LEU A 115 -24.07 8.32 9.50
C LEU A 115 -25.31 8.14 8.64
N CYS A 116 -25.14 8.00 7.32
CA CYS A 116 -26.25 7.74 6.41
C CYS A 116 -26.93 6.40 6.74
N GLY A 117 -26.15 5.35 6.99
CA GLY A 117 -26.69 4.04 7.38
C GLY A 117 -27.52 4.11 8.67
N ALA A 118 -26.99 4.76 9.71
CA ALA A 118 -27.72 4.98 10.96
C ALA A 118 -29.00 5.79 10.75
N GLY A 119 -28.94 6.86 9.95
CA GLY A 119 -30.11 7.68 9.60
C GLY A 119 -31.18 6.87 8.86
N CYS A 120 -30.79 6.00 7.92
CA CYS A 120 -31.71 5.12 7.22
C CYS A 120 -32.38 4.10 8.14
N LEU A 121 -31.63 3.49 9.07
CA LEU A 121 -32.20 2.55 10.06
C LEU A 121 -33.23 3.23 10.96
N LEU A 122 -32.93 4.45 11.43
CA LEU A 122 -33.85 5.25 12.23
C LEU A 122 -35.11 5.62 11.44
N ALA A 123 -34.94 6.10 10.20
CA ALA A 123 -36.06 6.48 9.34
C ALA A 123 -36.97 5.29 8.96
N ALA A 124 -36.38 4.08 8.83
CA ALA A 124 -37.12 2.85 8.54
C ALA A 124 -37.75 2.20 9.77
N GLY A 125 -37.51 2.72 10.98
CA GLY A 125 -37.99 2.10 12.23
C GLY A 125 -37.28 0.78 12.59
N LEU A 126 -36.17 0.46 11.93
CA LEU A 126 -35.44 -0.82 12.07
C LEU A 126 -34.32 -0.76 13.13
N TRP A 127 -34.22 0.36 13.86
CA TRP A 127 -33.13 0.58 14.83
C TRP A 127 -33.09 -0.49 15.92
N GLU A 128 -34.23 -0.75 16.58
CA GLU A 128 -34.32 -1.73 17.66
C GLU A 128 -34.13 -3.16 17.16
N GLU A 129 -34.63 -3.47 15.96
CA GLU A 129 -34.44 -4.79 15.34
C GLU A 129 -32.97 -5.07 14.99
N THR A 130 -32.23 -4.03 14.63
CA THR A 130 -30.82 -4.16 14.18
C THR A 130 -29.82 -4.08 15.33
N ILE A 131 -30.04 -3.16 16.28
CA ILE A 131 -29.11 -2.88 17.39
C ILE A 131 -29.50 -3.67 18.66
N GLY A 132 -30.74 -4.13 18.75
CA GLY A 132 -31.29 -4.79 19.93
C GLY A 132 -31.81 -3.81 21.00
N PRO A 133 -32.35 -4.34 22.11
CA PRO A 133 -32.94 -3.53 23.18
C PRO A 133 -31.93 -2.61 23.87
N GLU A 134 -30.64 -2.97 23.88
CA GLU A 134 -29.55 -2.12 24.40
C GLU A 134 -29.42 -0.79 23.66
N GLY A 135 -29.91 -0.70 22.41
CA GLY A 135 -29.94 0.52 21.62
C GLY A 135 -30.81 1.65 22.20
N ARG A 136 -31.55 1.40 23.28
CA ARG A 136 -32.33 2.39 24.05
C ARG A 136 -31.66 2.83 25.34
N GLU A 137 -30.64 2.12 25.81
CA GLU A 137 -29.94 2.46 27.04
C GLU A 137 -29.15 3.76 26.85
N PRO A 138 -29.39 4.81 27.66
CA PRO A 138 -28.73 6.10 27.46
C PRO A 138 -27.20 6.00 27.44
N LEU A 139 -26.63 5.16 28.32
CA LEU A 139 -25.19 4.92 28.37
C LEU A 139 -24.67 4.32 27.05
N PHE A 140 -25.37 3.32 26.50
CA PHE A 140 -24.99 2.69 25.24
C PHE A 140 -25.04 3.69 24.08
N VAL A 141 -26.10 4.50 24.00
CA VAL A 141 -26.25 5.55 22.97
C VAL A 141 -25.11 6.57 23.06
N TRP A 142 -24.76 7.03 24.27
CA TRP A 142 -23.66 7.97 24.46
C TRP A 142 -22.29 7.37 24.10
N ILE A 143 -22.06 6.09 24.43
CA ILE A 143 -20.85 5.38 24.01
C ILE A 143 -20.78 5.30 22.49
N MET A 144 -21.88 4.93 21.83
CA MET A 144 -21.94 4.82 20.37
C MET A 144 -21.71 6.17 19.69
N VAL A 145 -22.33 7.25 20.18
CA VAL A 145 -22.07 8.62 19.70
C VAL A 145 -20.60 8.99 19.93
N GLY A 146 -20.04 8.69 21.09
CA GLY A 146 -18.63 8.93 21.40
C GLY A 146 -17.68 8.21 20.43
N VAL A 147 -17.92 6.92 20.17
CA VAL A 147 -17.15 6.12 19.19
C VAL A 147 -17.31 6.69 17.78
N LEU A 148 -18.52 7.04 17.37
CA LEU A 148 -18.80 7.59 16.05
C LEU A 148 -18.09 8.94 15.83
N VAL A 149 -18.10 9.82 16.84
CA VAL A 149 -17.39 11.11 16.81
C VAL A 149 -15.87 10.91 16.83
N ALA A 150 -15.37 9.94 17.59
CA ALA A 150 -13.94 9.63 17.64
C ALA A 150 -13.44 8.85 16.42
N TYR A 151 -14.34 8.20 15.67
CA TYR A 151 -14.02 7.29 14.58
C TYR A 151 -13.07 7.89 13.53
N PRO A 152 -13.26 9.14 13.05
CA PRO A 152 -12.34 9.69 12.06
C PRO A 152 -10.91 9.85 12.59
N LEU A 153 -10.75 10.23 13.87
CA LEU A 153 -9.44 10.34 14.51
C LEU A 153 -8.80 8.97 14.70
N MET A 154 -9.60 7.95 15.06
CA MET A 154 -9.12 6.57 15.16
C MET A 154 -8.62 6.04 13.82
N VAL A 155 -9.36 6.28 12.73
CA VAL A 155 -8.95 5.85 11.38
C VAL A 155 -7.66 6.55 10.96
N VAL A 156 -7.55 7.87 11.15
CA VAL A 156 -6.30 8.60 10.86
C VAL A 156 -5.14 8.08 11.70
N GLY A 157 -5.34 7.91 13.00
CA GLY A 157 -4.32 7.39 13.92
C GLY A 157 -3.86 5.99 13.52
N PHE A 158 -4.79 5.11 13.15
CA PHE A 158 -4.48 3.76 12.69
C PHE A 158 -3.69 3.78 11.36
N HIS A 159 -4.05 4.65 10.42
CA HIS A 159 -3.29 4.84 9.17
C HIS A 159 -1.85 5.27 9.43
N LEU A 160 -1.65 6.26 10.29
CA LEU A 160 -0.31 6.74 10.65
C LEU A 160 0.51 5.67 11.36
N LEU A 161 -0.10 4.94 12.30
CA LEU A 161 0.54 3.81 12.97
C LEU A 161 0.96 2.74 11.96
N LEU A 162 0.07 2.37 11.03
CA LEU A 162 0.39 1.40 9.99
C LEU A 162 1.55 1.84 9.10
N VAL A 163 1.61 3.12 8.71
CA VAL A 163 2.75 3.65 7.93
C VAL A 163 4.05 3.53 8.72
N VAL A 164 4.05 3.92 9.99
CA VAL A 164 5.25 3.85 10.85
C VAL A 164 5.72 2.41 11.03
N VAL A 165 4.82 1.50 11.41
CA VAL A 165 5.14 0.09 11.62
C VAL A 165 5.60 -0.55 10.31
N ARG A 166 4.90 -0.29 9.20
CA ARG A 166 5.28 -0.81 7.89
C ARG A 166 6.63 -0.29 7.43
N ALA A 167 6.92 0.99 7.61
CA ALA A 167 8.23 1.57 7.31
C ALA A 167 9.34 0.91 8.12
N ALA A 168 9.12 0.67 9.42
CA ALA A 168 10.06 0.00 10.30
C ALA A 168 10.34 -1.45 9.86
N LEU A 169 9.28 -2.23 9.60
CA LEU A 169 9.39 -3.61 9.13
C LEU A 169 10.06 -3.69 7.76
N PHE A 170 9.69 -2.79 6.85
CA PHE A 170 10.30 -2.72 5.51
C PHE A 170 11.78 -2.38 5.61
N HIS A 171 12.15 -1.37 6.42
CA HIS A 171 13.54 -1.00 6.61
C HIS A 171 14.36 -2.11 7.27
N ALA A 172 13.79 -2.82 8.25
CA ALA A 172 14.44 -3.99 8.83
C ALA A 172 14.73 -5.06 7.76
N GLY A 173 13.76 -5.34 6.87
CA GLY A 173 13.95 -6.23 5.72
C GLY A 173 15.06 -5.76 4.78
N VAL A 174 15.12 -4.46 4.49
CA VAL A 174 16.18 -3.83 3.69
C VAL A 174 17.55 -4.00 4.35
N MET A 175 17.65 -3.76 5.67
CA MET A 175 18.91 -3.87 6.42
C MET A 175 19.45 -5.30 6.41
N VAL A 176 18.58 -6.29 6.66
CA VAL A 176 18.93 -7.72 6.57
C VAL A 176 19.37 -8.11 5.15
N SER A 177 18.82 -7.43 4.15
CA SER A 177 19.12 -7.67 2.73
C SER A 177 20.38 -6.92 2.23
N GLY A 178 20.98 -6.07 3.07
CA GLY A 178 22.18 -5.28 2.74
C GLY A 178 21.92 -4.05 1.87
N GLY A 179 20.76 -3.40 2.03
CA GLY A 179 20.42 -2.18 1.28
C GLY A 179 21.18 -0.95 1.79
N GLY A 180 21.47 -0.01 0.89
CA GLY A 180 22.39 1.11 1.16
C GLY A 180 21.76 2.38 1.74
N GLU A 181 20.47 2.61 1.52
CA GLU A 181 19.82 3.88 1.91
C GLU A 181 19.21 3.87 3.32
N GLY A 182 19.13 5.05 3.94
CA GLY A 182 18.62 5.24 5.30
C GLY A 182 17.11 5.09 5.47
N PHE A 183 16.66 5.05 6.73
CA PHE A 183 15.26 4.86 7.13
C PHE A 183 14.29 5.87 6.49
N ALA A 184 14.71 7.11 6.27
CA ALA A 184 13.88 8.15 5.64
C ALA A 184 13.38 7.74 4.24
N VAL A 185 14.20 7.01 3.46
CA VAL A 185 13.82 6.50 2.14
C VAL A 185 12.77 5.40 2.26
N SER A 186 12.94 4.49 3.23
CA SER A 186 11.96 3.44 3.51
C SER A 186 10.62 4.03 3.98
N PHE A 187 10.65 5.07 4.80
CA PHE A 187 9.47 5.78 5.28
C PHE A 187 8.77 6.56 4.17
N TRP A 188 9.54 7.25 3.32
CA TRP A 188 9.02 7.92 2.12
C TRP A 188 8.22 6.95 1.25
N GLY A 189 8.81 5.80 0.95
CA GLY A 189 8.18 4.74 0.18
C GLY A 189 6.91 4.20 0.83
N ALA A 190 7.00 3.78 2.10
CA ALA A 190 5.87 3.23 2.84
C ALA A 190 4.69 4.22 2.96
N GLY A 191 4.97 5.51 3.17
CA GLY A 191 3.95 6.55 3.28
C GLY A 191 3.16 6.76 1.99
N TYR A 192 3.82 6.74 0.83
CA TYR A 192 3.11 6.88 -0.45
C TYR A 192 2.39 5.60 -0.88
N VAL A 193 3.00 4.42 -0.67
CA VAL A 193 2.36 3.13 -0.97
C VAL A 193 1.03 2.99 -0.23
N HIS A 194 0.91 3.60 0.96
CA HIS A 194 -0.31 3.62 1.76
C HIS A 194 -1.55 4.18 1.05
N ALA A 195 -1.40 4.86 -0.09
CA ALA A 195 -2.51 5.26 -0.98
C ALA A 195 -3.49 4.10 -1.29
N ILE A 196 -2.98 2.86 -1.40
CA ILE A 196 -3.80 1.67 -1.69
C ILE A 196 -4.84 1.38 -0.62
N GLN A 197 -4.68 1.90 0.60
CA GLN A 197 -5.68 1.75 1.66
C GLN A 197 -7.03 2.39 1.30
N LEU A 198 -7.08 3.32 0.33
CA LEU A 198 -8.36 3.80 -0.21
C LEU A 198 -9.23 2.68 -0.79
N ALA A 199 -8.64 1.55 -1.22
CA ALA A 199 -9.40 0.37 -1.64
C ALA A 199 -10.20 -0.27 -0.50
N THR A 200 -9.88 0.01 0.77
CA THR A 200 -10.71 -0.42 1.92
C THR A 200 -12.10 0.22 1.92
N LEU A 201 -12.33 1.30 1.16
CA LEU A 201 -13.68 1.83 0.95
C LEU A 201 -14.59 0.81 0.24
N ILE A 202 -14.03 -0.01 -0.65
CA ILE A 202 -14.75 -1.11 -1.30
C ILE A 202 -15.15 -2.15 -0.26
N ALA A 203 -14.21 -2.53 0.62
CA ALA A 203 -14.48 -3.45 1.72
C ALA A 203 -15.51 -2.89 2.71
N ALA A 204 -15.45 -1.59 3.02
CA ALA A 204 -16.40 -0.94 3.91
C ALA A 204 -17.83 -0.94 3.36
N ILE A 205 -18.01 -0.92 2.03
CA ILE A 205 -19.33 -0.98 1.39
C ILE A 205 -19.78 -2.43 1.24
N LEU A 206 -18.99 -3.26 0.55
CA LEU A 206 -19.34 -4.65 0.20
C LEU A 206 -19.32 -5.59 1.40
N GLY A 207 -18.57 -5.24 2.46
CA GLY A 207 -18.50 -6.00 3.69
C GLY A 207 -19.82 -6.13 4.44
N ASN A 208 -20.80 -5.26 4.16
CA ASN A 208 -22.14 -5.31 4.75
C ASN A 208 -23.06 -6.33 4.07
N LEU A 209 -22.63 -6.98 2.99
CA LEU A 209 -23.41 -8.03 2.33
C LEU A 209 -23.48 -9.28 3.23
N PRO A 210 -24.67 -9.81 3.56
CA PRO A 210 -24.79 -11.00 4.40
C PRO A 210 -24.03 -12.20 3.80
N LEU A 211 -23.38 -12.98 4.67
CA LEU A 211 -22.58 -14.18 4.36
C LEU A 211 -21.30 -13.93 3.53
N ILE A 212 -21.40 -13.23 2.39
CA ILE A 212 -20.29 -13.03 1.45
C ILE A 212 -19.42 -11.81 1.80
N GLY A 213 -19.96 -10.81 2.50
CA GLY A 213 -19.28 -9.56 2.83
C GLY A 213 -17.97 -9.76 3.60
N PRO A 214 -17.94 -10.56 4.68
CA PRO A 214 -16.70 -10.83 5.41
C PRO A 214 -15.60 -11.47 4.55
N LEU A 215 -15.98 -12.38 3.63
CA LEU A 215 -15.03 -12.99 2.69
C LEU A 215 -14.47 -11.95 1.71
N ILE A 216 -15.33 -11.09 1.14
CA ILE A 216 -14.90 -9.98 0.27
C ILE A 216 -13.92 -9.08 1.01
N THR A 217 -14.26 -8.67 2.23
CA THR A 217 -13.40 -7.82 3.07
C THR A 217 -12.03 -8.47 3.28
N LEU A 218 -11.96 -9.75 3.63
CA LEU A 218 -10.71 -10.48 3.79
C LEU A 218 -9.85 -10.45 2.51
N PHE A 219 -10.45 -10.77 1.35
CA PHE A 219 -9.71 -10.77 0.08
C PHE A 219 -9.28 -9.37 -0.36
N VAL A 220 -10.06 -8.32 -0.08
CA VAL A 220 -9.65 -6.94 -0.34
C VAL A 220 -8.44 -6.56 0.52
N TYR A 221 -8.46 -6.86 1.82
CA TYR A 221 -7.29 -6.62 2.68
C TYR A 221 -6.06 -7.39 2.23
N LEU A 222 -6.22 -8.66 1.84
CA LEU A 222 -5.13 -9.46 1.29
C LEU A 222 -4.56 -8.83 0.00
N ALA A 223 -5.42 -8.40 -0.92
CA ALA A 223 -5.01 -7.76 -2.16
C ALA A 223 -4.25 -6.44 -1.90
N ILE A 224 -4.72 -5.65 -0.94
CA ILE A 224 -4.07 -4.41 -0.48
C ILE A 224 -2.65 -4.70 0.04
N GLU A 225 -2.47 -5.73 0.87
CA GLU A 225 -1.16 -6.05 1.44
C GLU A 225 -0.20 -6.67 0.41
N VAL A 226 -0.70 -7.52 -0.49
CA VAL A 226 0.09 -8.05 -1.62
C VAL A 226 0.53 -6.91 -2.54
N TRP A 227 -0.38 -6.01 -2.90
CA TRP A 227 -0.04 -4.83 -3.70
C TRP A 227 1.02 -3.98 -3.01
N THR A 228 0.86 -3.75 -1.70
CA THR A 228 1.83 -3.02 -0.88
C THR A 228 3.21 -3.67 -0.93
N ALA A 229 3.30 -4.99 -0.74
CA ALA A 229 4.56 -5.74 -0.80
C ALA A 229 5.23 -5.65 -2.17
N LEU A 230 4.45 -5.70 -3.26
CA LEU A 230 4.96 -5.51 -4.62
C LEU A 230 5.56 -4.11 -4.81
N GLN A 231 4.92 -3.06 -4.30
CA GLN A 231 5.46 -1.70 -4.42
C GLN A 231 6.70 -1.48 -3.55
N LEU A 232 6.71 -2.04 -2.34
CA LEU A 232 7.90 -2.02 -1.49
C LEU A 232 9.06 -2.80 -2.12
N THR A 233 8.80 -3.88 -2.86
CA THR A 233 9.82 -4.59 -3.65
C THR A 233 10.42 -3.69 -4.73
N THR A 234 9.58 -2.94 -5.45
CA THR A 234 10.06 -1.96 -6.44
C THR A 234 10.94 -0.89 -5.79
N ILE A 235 10.51 -0.35 -4.64
CA ILE A 235 11.26 0.67 -3.88
C ILE A 235 12.59 0.08 -3.37
N ALA A 236 12.60 -1.14 -2.85
CA ALA A 236 13.81 -1.83 -2.40
C ALA A 236 14.83 -2.00 -3.53
N ARG A 237 14.37 -2.38 -4.73
CA ARG A 237 15.23 -2.51 -5.91
C ARG A 237 15.80 -1.15 -6.34
N VAL A 238 14.92 -0.17 -6.56
CA VAL A 238 15.29 1.09 -7.21
C VAL A 238 16.00 2.04 -6.27
N ARG A 239 15.57 2.09 -5.00
CA ARG A 239 16.04 3.07 -4.02
C ARG A 239 17.06 2.48 -3.06
N HIS A 240 16.91 1.24 -2.64
CA HIS A 240 17.90 0.60 -1.76
C HIS A 240 18.95 -0.21 -2.53
N HIS A 241 18.94 -0.16 -3.86
CA HIS A 241 19.90 -0.81 -4.76
C HIS A 241 20.05 -2.32 -4.54
N LEU A 242 18.97 -2.97 -4.11
CA LEU A 242 18.95 -4.40 -3.87
C LEU A 242 18.78 -5.19 -5.17
N THR A 243 19.45 -6.35 -5.26
CA THR A 243 19.19 -7.32 -6.33
C THR A 243 17.73 -7.79 -6.28
N PRO A 244 17.13 -8.27 -7.39
CA PRO A 244 15.72 -8.65 -7.43
C PRO A 244 15.28 -9.62 -6.30
N GLN A 245 16.11 -10.62 -5.99
CA GLN A 245 15.82 -11.59 -4.92
C GLN A 245 15.79 -10.94 -3.54
N ARG A 246 16.77 -10.08 -3.26
CA ARG A 246 16.89 -9.35 -1.98
C ARG A 246 15.81 -8.28 -1.85
N ALA A 247 15.46 -7.62 -2.94
CA ALA A 247 14.38 -6.64 -2.99
C ALA A 247 13.03 -7.30 -2.66
N THR A 248 12.77 -8.51 -3.17
CA THR A 248 11.56 -9.28 -2.84
C THR A 248 11.53 -9.63 -1.35
N LEU A 249 12.63 -10.13 -0.79
CA LEU A 249 12.70 -10.42 0.65
C LEU A 249 12.39 -9.18 1.50
N ALA A 250 13.02 -8.05 1.19
CA ALA A 250 12.79 -6.80 1.88
C ALA A 250 11.34 -6.30 1.74
N GLY A 251 10.81 -6.25 0.51
CA GLY A 251 9.48 -5.74 0.21
C GLY A 251 8.35 -6.55 0.83
N TRP A 252 8.52 -7.87 0.96
CA TRP A 252 7.53 -8.78 1.55
C TRP A 252 7.63 -8.89 3.07
N THR A 253 8.67 -8.34 3.70
CA THR A 253 8.88 -8.42 5.15
C THR A 253 7.66 -7.92 5.96
N PRO A 254 7.06 -6.74 5.69
CA PRO A 254 5.87 -6.29 6.42
C PRO A 254 4.68 -7.24 6.29
N PHE A 255 4.41 -7.75 5.08
CA PHE A 255 3.32 -8.69 4.81
C PHE A 255 3.49 -9.98 5.61
N LEU A 256 4.70 -10.56 5.60
CA LEU A 256 4.98 -11.81 6.31
C LEU A 256 4.83 -11.63 7.83
N VAL A 257 5.33 -10.53 8.37
CA VAL A 257 5.22 -10.24 9.81
C VAL A 257 3.76 -10.01 10.22
N PHE A 258 3.01 -9.18 9.50
CA PHE A 258 1.59 -8.97 9.80
C PHE A 258 0.77 -10.27 9.65
N SER A 259 1.07 -11.09 8.64
CA SER A 259 0.42 -12.39 8.46
C SER A 259 0.73 -13.35 9.60
N ALA A 260 1.98 -13.41 10.05
CA ALA A 260 2.38 -14.24 11.19
C ALA A 260 1.68 -13.81 12.50
N ILE A 261 1.58 -12.50 12.75
CA ILE A 261 0.82 -11.96 13.89
C ILE A 261 -0.65 -12.35 13.78
N GLY A 262 -1.28 -12.16 12.61
CA GLY A 262 -2.69 -12.51 12.39
C GLY A 262 -2.97 -13.99 12.62
N VAL A 263 -2.18 -14.88 12.03
CA VAL A 263 -2.30 -16.34 12.23
C VAL A 263 -2.07 -16.72 13.69
N GLY A 264 -1.08 -16.11 14.36
CA GLY A 264 -0.81 -16.31 15.78
C GLY A 264 -2.00 -15.94 16.67
N CYS A 265 -2.61 -14.77 16.43
CA CYS A 265 -3.81 -14.35 17.14
C CYS A 265 -4.98 -15.31 16.93
N CYS A 266 -5.21 -15.79 15.70
CA CYS A 266 -6.25 -16.77 15.41
C CYS A 266 -6.00 -18.09 16.15
N ALA A 267 -4.77 -18.60 16.15
CA ALA A 267 -4.40 -19.82 16.86
C ALA A 267 -4.60 -19.67 18.39
N LEU A 268 -4.20 -18.53 18.97
CA LEU A 268 -4.40 -18.24 20.39
C LEU A 268 -5.88 -18.15 20.76
N MET A 269 -6.72 -17.55 19.91
CA MET A 269 -8.16 -17.53 20.12
C MET A 269 -8.76 -18.93 20.10
N ILE A 270 -8.38 -19.78 19.14
CA ILE A 270 -8.88 -21.17 19.08
C ILE A 270 -8.45 -21.94 20.32
N LEU A 271 -7.18 -21.83 20.72
CA LEU A 271 -6.68 -22.47 21.94
C LEU A 271 -7.41 -21.98 23.19
N TRP A 272 -7.69 -20.68 23.29
CA TRP A 272 -8.50 -20.13 24.36
C TRP A 272 -9.88 -20.78 24.41
N PHE A 273 -10.63 -20.76 23.29
CA PHE A 273 -11.97 -21.36 23.21
C PHE A 273 -11.99 -22.85 23.54
N VAL A 274 -10.98 -23.61 23.12
CA VAL A 274 -10.89 -25.05 23.41
C VAL A 274 -10.48 -25.32 24.86
N SER A 275 -9.72 -24.42 25.50
CA SER A 275 -9.20 -24.59 26.86
C SER A 275 -10.10 -24.02 27.95
N THR A 276 -10.96 -23.05 27.65
CA THR A 276 -11.96 -22.53 28.59
C THR A 276 -13.22 -23.39 28.54
N PRO A 277 -13.62 -24.05 29.64
CA PRO A 277 -14.91 -24.73 29.69
C PRO A 277 -16.02 -23.69 29.47
N MET A 278 -16.64 -23.71 28.29
CA MET A 278 -17.72 -22.77 27.93
C MET A 278 -19.02 -23.03 28.71
N TRP A 279 -19.04 -24.07 29.52
CA TRP A 279 -20.13 -24.44 30.39
C TRP A 279 -19.55 -24.67 31.79
N PRO A 280 -19.86 -23.83 32.80
CA PRO A 280 -19.79 -24.33 34.17
C PRO A 280 -20.74 -25.51 34.23
N ASP A 281 -20.24 -26.65 34.70
CA ASP A 281 -20.99 -27.89 34.85
C ASP A 281 -22.41 -27.59 35.36
N GLN A 282 -23.42 -27.89 34.52
CA GLN A 282 -24.80 -28.00 34.97
C GLN A 282 -24.97 -29.33 35.70
#